data_AF-A0A353CZU6-F1
#
_entry.id   AF-A0A353CZU6-F1
#
_cell.length_a   1.000
_cell.length_b   1.000
_cell.length_c   1.000
_cell.angle_alpha   90.00
_cell.angle_beta   90.00
_cell.angle_gamma   90.00
#
_symmetry.space_group_name_H-M   'P 1'
#
loop_
_entity.id
_entity.type
_entity.pdbx_description
1 polymer ?
#
loop_
_entity_poly.entity_id
_entity_poly.type
_entity_poly.pdbx_seq_one_letter_code
_entity_poly.pdbx_strand_id
1 'polypeptide(L)'
;MIINDDQLGWFSRYPPAHAVWLIPGVAVGYPRLMVAVAAFISAWFLIKAGEKLKISTWIIAGLLLLSPYFWLMQGSVLSHTSGLAGTAIMIWAYLVWLQDRSASYAAIAGLAWAFLFLNRTYTALWIALPFAVDALLRLFYCRTRNQLIGTLAFAGCAATGVVIYLLYNAATTGNPLMPAFLVYNPTDGPGFGNRHGGKFSPADGWEFIIYDLTTLNVRLWGFTGSLVAWLALAIAGWKKGITPLMLSATFLVWLGYMGFWFIGIPQVAPVYYYETLAFMILTAGMGLSRLFGLLNQFSHWARIVVALLVVSVVGKYAVTTFNTYADVITKRHKFKSAYQQVIHDVPPGSIVLLNHVPKDILDETSWNPHGLKSDPLIMRDGYGVLHPIYYLFPNRSVYKVKGYSPKPAQPINHVGGKIAPIHANQMRANTGLLTDNLRESRILAEAPIHKKGFLGNSFYQYLIPGEYEVKYYIEASGTGNMVIGKLDLVSNSGKDVLVQQDIFPGDTEVTLNVVLDKITLAEPRIHFSGNGRLGFDRIEIHLIKSNVEHTY
;
A
#
# COMPACT_ATOMS: atom_id res chain seq x y z
N MET A 1 -2.44 -5.64 9.04
CA MET A 1 -3.52 -4.65 9.28
C MET A 1 -4.63 -5.37 10.04
N ILE A 2 -4.87 -4.96 11.27
CA ILE A 2 -5.81 -5.60 12.20
C ILE A 2 -6.70 -4.47 12.73
N ILE A 3 -8.00 -4.72 12.87
CA ILE A 3 -8.96 -3.82 13.51
C ILE A 3 -9.01 -4.21 14.99
N ASN A 4 -8.91 -3.24 15.88
CA ASN A 4 -9.15 -3.42 17.30
C ASN A 4 -10.53 -2.82 17.62
N ASP A 5 -11.45 -3.67 18.05
CA ASP A 5 -12.81 -3.30 18.45
C ASP A 5 -13.00 -3.63 19.94
N ASP A 6 -13.69 -2.77 20.67
CA ASP A 6 -13.82 -2.89 22.13
C ASP A 6 -14.62 -4.14 22.55
N GLN A 7 -15.51 -4.66 21.70
CA GLN A 7 -16.35 -5.82 21.99
C GLN A 7 -15.78 -7.10 21.38
N LEU A 8 -15.27 -7.03 20.15
CA LEU A 8 -14.79 -8.19 19.39
C LEU A 8 -13.29 -8.45 19.55
N GLY A 9 -12.55 -7.49 20.10
CA GLY A 9 -11.10 -7.53 20.17
C GLY A 9 -10.45 -7.36 18.79
N TRP A 10 -9.42 -8.16 18.52
CA TRP A 10 -8.58 -8.01 17.34
C TRP A 10 -9.04 -8.92 16.20
N PHE A 11 -9.39 -8.35 15.05
CA PHE A 11 -9.77 -9.13 13.87
C PHE A 11 -9.18 -8.59 12.56
N SER A 12 -9.10 -9.45 11.56
CA SER A 12 -8.53 -9.13 10.25
C SER A 12 -9.50 -8.31 9.41
N ARG A 13 -9.00 -7.25 8.75
CA ARG A 13 -9.77 -6.55 7.71
C ARG A 13 -10.02 -7.39 6.46
N TYR A 14 -9.24 -8.46 6.26
CA TYR A 14 -9.35 -9.37 5.11
C TYR A 14 -10.08 -10.65 5.48
N PRO A 15 -10.81 -11.28 4.53
CA PRO A 15 -11.47 -12.55 4.76
C PRO A 15 -10.49 -13.70 5.06
N PRO A 16 -10.96 -14.79 5.69
CA PRO A 16 -10.10 -15.63 6.53
C PRO A 16 -9.26 -16.68 5.78
N ALA A 17 -9.51 -16.95 4.49
CA ALA A 17 -8.96 -18.16 3.84
C ALA A 17 -7.43 -18.21 3.83
N HIS A 18 -6.75 -17.09 3.56
CA HIS A 18 -5.29 -17.08 3.59
C HIS A 18 -4.73 -17.20 5.02
N ALA A 19 -5.38 -16.59 6.01
CA ALA A 19 -4.98 -16.73 7.41
C ALA A 19 -5.10 -18.20 7.86
N VAL A 20 -6.22 -18.85 7.51
CA VAL A 20 -6.45 -20.28 7.76
C VAL A 20 -5.42 -21.14 7.02
N TRP A 21 -5.09 -20.79 5.77
CA TRP A 21 -4.04 -21.46 5.00
C TRP A 21 -2.68 -21.44 5.70
N LEU A 22 -2.35 -20.37 6.42
CA LEU A 22 -1.07 -20.25 7.12
C LEU A 22 -1.01 -21.02 8.45
N ILE A 23 -2.15 -21.44 9.03
CA ILE A 23 -2.22 -22.09 10.36
C ILE A 23 -1.23 -23.26 10.51
N PRO A 24 -1.13 -24.24 9.58
CA PRO A 24 -0.21 -25.36 9.75
C PRO A 24 1.25 -24.92 9.82
N GLY A 25 1.63 -23.92 9.00
CA GLY A 25 2.98 -23.35 9.03
C GLY A 25 3.27 -22.61 10.33
N VAL A 26 2.30 -21.86 10.85
CA VAL A 26 2.41 -21.19 12.16
C VAL A 26 2.55 -22.22 13.28
N ALA A 27 1.77 -23.30 13.25
CA ALA A 27 1.79 -24.35 14.28
C ALA A 27 3.16 -25.03 14.41
N VAL A 28 3.92 -25.14 13.31
CA VAL A 28 5.29 -25.68 13.31
C VAL A 28 6.37 -24.60 13.42
N GLY A 29 6.00 -23.33 13.61
CA GLY A 29 6.93 -22.21 13.73
C GLY A 29 7.51 -21.67 12.40
N TYR A 30 7.06 -22.17 11.25
CA TYR A 30 7.53 -21.78 9.92
C TYR A 30 6.38 -21.43 8.96
N PRO A 31 5.71 -20.26 9.11
CA PRO A 31 4.58 -19.86 8.25
C PRO A 31 4.92 -19.82 6.74
N ARG A 32 6.18 -19.49 6.41
CA ARG A 32 6.68 -19.45 5.03
C ARG A 32 6.64 -20.81 4.32
N LEU A 33 6.66 -21.91 5.07
CA LEU A 33 6.52 -23.25 4.49
C LEU A 33 5.24 -23.39 3.67
N MET A 34 4.15 -22.75 4.11
CA MET A 34 2.86 -22.83 3.42
C MET A 34 2.87 -22.17 2.04
N VAL A 35 3.84 -21.29 1.77
CA VAL A 35 4.03 -20.74 0.43
C VAL A 35 4.70 -21.75 -0.49
N ALA A 36 5.69 -22.50 -0.01
CA ALA A 36 6.28 -23.61 -0.77
C ALA A 36 5.25 -24.71 -1.05
N VAL A 37 4.37 -25.00 -0.08
CA VAL A 37 3.24 -25.92 -0.29
C VAL A 37 2.28 -25.36 -1.35
N ALA A 38 1.96 -24.06 -1.32
CA ALA A 38 1.12 -23.44 -2.35
C ALA A 38 1.77 -23.54 -3.74
N ALA A 39 3.08 -23.29 -3.85
CA ALA A 39 3.83 -23.45 -5.10
C ALA A 39 3.76 -24.88 -5.64
N PHE A 40 3.95 -25.88 -4.78
CA PHE A 40 3.82 -27.29 -5.15
C PHE A 40 2.41 -27.62 -5.66
N ILE A 41 1.37 -27.22 -4.92
CA ILE A 41 -0.03 -27.46 -5.30
C ILE A 41 -0.35 -26.77 -6.63
N SER A 42 0.04 -25.50 -6.80
CA SER A 42 -0.12 -24.79 -8.07
C SER A 42 0.53 -25.54 -9.22
N ALA A 43 1.79 -25.93 -9.09
CA ALA A 43 2.52 -26.64 -10.14
C ALA A 43 1.87 -28.00 -10.45
N TRP A 44 1.57 -28.78 -9.41
CA TRP A 44 0.96 -30.11 -9.54
C TRP A 44 -0.38 -30.06 -10.28
N PHE A 45 -1.30 -29.21 -9.83
CA PHE A 45 -2.62 -29.13 -10.46
C PHE A 45 -2.59 -28.47 -11.84
N LEU A 46 -1.66 -27.56 -12.12
CA LEU A 46 -1.46 -27.07 -13.49
C LEU A 46 -0.91 -28.14 -14.42
N ILE A 47 -0.01 -29.02 -13.95
CA ILE A 47 0.44 -30.18 -14.72
C ILE A 47 -0.75 -31.11 -14.99
N LYS A 48 -1.58 -31.41 -13.99
CA LYS A 48 -2.78 -32.23 -14.16
C LYS A 48 -3.83 -31.59 -15.09
N ALA A 49 -4.03 -30.28 -15.02
CA ALA A 49 -4.86 -29.54 -15.97
C ALA A 49 -4.27 -29.64 -17.40
N GLY A 50 -2.95 -29.54 -17.53
CA GLY A 50 -2.23 -29.73 -18.78
C GLY A 50 -2.41 -31.12 -19.38
N GLU A 51 -2.32 -32.19 -18.57
CA GLU A 51 -2.58 -33.58 -18.98
C GLU A 51 -3.99 -33.71 -19.59
N LYS A 52 -5.01 -33.12 -18.95
CA LYS A 52 -6.39 -33.08 -19.48
C LYS A 52 -6.47 -32.31 -20.82
N LEU A 53 -5.57 -31.37 -21.06
CA LEU A 53 -5.43 -30.68 -22.34
C LEU A 53 -4.44 -31.36 -23.29
N LYS A 54 -3.97 -32.58 -23.01
CA LYS A 54 -2.97 -33.30 -23.82
C LYS A 54 -1.65 -32.50 -23.98
N ILE A 55 -1.29 -31.72 -22.97
CA ILE A 55 -0.02 -31.01 -22.86
C ILE A 55 0.94 -31.91 -22.11
N SER A 56 2.17 -32.05 -22.60
CA SER A 56 3.20 -32.83 -21.91
C SER A 56 3.53 -32.21 -20.55
N THR A 57 3.69 -33.04 -19.51
CA THR A 57 3.92 -32.59 -18.13
C THR A 57 5.14 -31.67 -17.99
N TRP A 58 6.23 -31.99 -18.69
CA TRP A 58 7.46 -31.23 -18.68
C TRP A 58 7.31 -29.82 -19.28
N ILE A 59 6.34 -29.59 -20.17
CA ILE A 59 6.09 -28.26 -20.74
C ILE A 59 5.55 -27.33 -19.67
N ILE A 60 4.55 -27.78 -18.92
CA ILE A 60 3.97 -26.98 -17.83
C ILE A 60 5.00 -26.74 -16.74
N ALA A 61 5.72 -27.80 -16.33
CA ALA A 61 6.80 -27.68 -15.35
C ALA A 61 7.89 -26.69 -15.83
N GLY A 62 8.32 -26.79 -17.08
CA GLY A 62 9.32 -25.91 -17.68
C GLY A 62 8.87 -24.45 -17.74
N LEU A 63 7.61 -24.18 -18.13
CA LEU A 63 7.07 -22.81 -18.19
C LEU A 63 6.98 -22.16 -16.80
N LEU A 64 6.68 -22.92 -15.75
CA LEU A 64 6.68 -22.45 -14.37
C LEU A 64 8.12 -22.27 -13.83
N LEU A 65 9.00 -23.23 -14.10
CA LEU A 65 10.41 -23.18 -13.72
C LEU A 65 11.15 -22.04 -14.43
N LEU A 66 10.76 -21.64 -15.63
CA LEU A 66 11.39 -20.52 -16.34
C LEU A 66 10.71 -19.18 -16.05
N SER A 67 9.78 -19.12 -15.09
CA SER A 67 9.03 -17.90 -14.77
C SER A 67 9.58 -17.20 -13.52
N PRO A 68 10.32 -16.08 -13.66
CA PRO A 68 10.72 -15.30 -12.49
C PRO A 68 9.50 -14.69 -11.78
N TYR A 69 8.40 -14.46 -12.49
CA TYR A 69 7.12 -14.08 -11.87
C TYR A 69 6.60 -15.13 -10.90
N PHE A 70 6.65 -16.42 -11.27
CA PHE A 70 6.29 -17.50 -10.36
C PHE A 70 7.21 -17.51 -9.12
N TRP A 71 8.52 -17.42 -9.31
CA TRP A 71 9.49 -17.45 -8.21
C TRP A 71 9.37 -16.28 -7.25
N LEU A 72 9.34 -15.05 -7.77
CA LEU A 72 9.27 -13.82 -6.96
C LEU A 72 8.00 -13.80 -6.11
N MET A 73 6.86 -14.21 -6.68
CA MET A 73 5.59 -14.25 -5.96
C MET A 73 5.56 -15.36 -4.90
N GLN A 74 6.08 -16.56 -5.20
CA GLN A 74 6.22 -17.64 -4.21
C GLN A 74 7.36 -17.39 -3.19
N GLY A 75 8.15 -16.33 -3.36
CA GLY A 75 9.05 -15.81 -2.33
C GLY A 75 8.34 -14.96 -1.27
N SER A 76 7.04 -14.67 -1.45
CA SER A 76 6.26 -13.80 -0.57
C SER A 76 5.25 -14.58 0.27
N VAL A 77 4.91 -14.09 1.48
CA VAL A 77 3.81 -14.64 2.30
C VAL A 77 2.49 -13.93 1.96
N LEU A 78 2.33 -13.51 0.70
CA LEU A 78 1.12 -12.83 0.26
C LEU A 78 0.03 -13.83 -0.07
N SER A 79 -1.22 -13.39 0.09
CA SER A 79 -2.41 -14.20 -0.16
C SER A 79 -2.52 -14.74 -1.59
N HIS A 80 -1.90 -14.04 -2.53
CA HIS A 80 -1.74 -14.42 -3.94
C HIS A 80 -1.21 -15.83 -4.16
N THR A 81 -0.30 -16.29 -3.31
CA THR A 81 0.35 -17.61 -3.41
C THR A 81 -0.67 -18.74 -3.26
N SER A 82 -1.41 -18.72 -2.16
CA SER A 82 -2.55 -19.62 -1.92
C SER A 82 -3.70 -19.38 -2.91
N GLY A 83 -3.90 -18.14 -3.37
CA GLY A 83 -4.86 -17.81 -4.43
C GLY A 83 -4.58 -18.58 -5.72
N LEU A 84 -3.34 -18.58 -6.19
CA LEU A 84 -2.92 -19.33 -7.38
C LEU A 84 -3.13 -20.85 -7.19
N ALA A 85 -2.86 -21.39 -5.99
CA ALA A 85 -3.13 -22.79 -5.67
C ALA A 85 -4.63 -23.12 -5.80
N GLY A 86 -5.50 -22.27 -5.25
CA GLY A 86 -6.95 -22.37 -5.43
C GLY A 86 -7.38 -22.31 -6.89
N THR A 87 -6.85 -21.35 -7.66
CA THR A 87 -7.14 -21.23 -9.10
C THR A 87 -6.68 -22.45 -9.90
N ALA A 88 -5.51 -23.01 -9.58
CA ALA A 88 -4.97 -24.20 -10.23
C ALA A 88 -5.84 -25.44 -9.98
N ILE A 89 -6.30 -25.65 -8.74
CA ILE A 89 -7.26 -26.72 -8.40
C ILE A 89 -8.58 -26.49 -9.14
N MET A 90 -9.08 -25.26 -9.14
CA MET A 90 -10.34 -24.89 -9.80
C MET A 90 -10.30 -25.23 -11.30
N ILE A 91 -9.27 -24.77 -12.04
CA ILE A 91 -9.17 -25.03 -13.48
C ILE A 91 -8.99 -26.51 -13.79
N TRP A 92 -8.18 -27.23 -13.00
CA TRP A 92 -8.03 -28.67 -13.17
C TRP A 92 -9.38 -29.39 -12.98
N ALA A 93 -10.05 -29.17 -11.86
CA ALA A 93 -11.31 -29.83 -11.53
C ALA A 93 -12.41 -29.46 -12.54
N TYR A 94 -12.44 -28.20 -13.00
CA TYR A 94 -13.36 -27.77 -14.05
C TYR A 94 -13.12 -28.53 -15.36
N LEU A 95 -11.87 -28.66 -15.81
CA LEU A 95 -11.54 -29.42 -17.01
C LEU A 95 -11.87 -30.92 -16.88
N VAL A 96 -11.64 -31.51 -15.71
CA VAL A 96 -12.03 -32.90 -15.41
C VAL A 96 -13.54 -33.05 -15.50
N TRP A 97 -14.30 -32.13 -14.89
CA TRP A 97 -15.76 -32.14 -14.99
C TRP A 97 -16.24 -32.03 -16.43
N LEU A 98 -15.64 -31.16 -17.25
CA LEU A 98 -16.02 -31.01 -18.66
C LEU A 98 -15.80 -32.29 -19.47
N GLN A 99 -14.75 -33.06 -19.18
CA GLN A 99 -14.38 -34.26 -19.93
C GLN A 99 -15.10 -35.50 -19.42
N ASP A 100 -15.07 -35.70 -18.10
CA ASP A 100 -15.51 -36.94 -17.45
C ASP A 100 -16.99 -36.85 -17.00
N ARG A 101 -17.62 -35.67 -17.14
CA ARG A 101 -19.02 -35.38 -16.76
C ARG A 101 -19.37 -35.71 -15.32
N SER A 102 -18.37 -35.70 -14.44
CA SER A 102 -18.51 -36.03 -13.03
C SER A 102 -18.81 -34.79 -12.18
N ALA A 103 -19.93 -34.84 -11.45
CA ALA A 103 -20.37 -33.75 -10.59
C ALA A 103 -19.47 -33.53 -9.36
N SER A 104 -18.71 -34.54 -8.92
CA SER A 104 -17.79 -34.38 -7.79
C SER A 104 -16.66 -33.41 -8.14
N TYR A 105 -16.14 -33.44 -9.36
CA TYR A 105 -15.15 -32.47 -9.82
C TYR A 105 -15.75 -31.08 -10.04
N ALA A 106 -17.03 -30.99 -10.40
CA ALA A 106 -17.74 -29.72 -10.41
C ALA A 106 -17.83 -29.11 -9.01
N ALA A 107 -18.14 -29.93 -7.99
CA ALA A 107 -18.13 -29.53 -6.59
C ALA A 107 -16.73 -29.09 -6.13
N ILE A 108 -15.68 -29.84 -6.46
CA ILE A 108 -14.28 -29.47 -6.15
C ILE A 108 -13.92 -28.12 -6.78
N ALA A 109 -14.30 -27.89 -8.05
CA ALA A 109 -14.08 -26.60 -8.71
C ALA A 109 -14.81 -25.46 -7.99
N GLY A 110 -16.06 -25.69 -7.57
CA GLY A 110 -16.83 -24.71 -6.79
C GLY A 110 -16.21 -24.42 -5.42
N LEU A 111 -15.75 -25.44 -4.69
CA LEU A 111 -15.06 -25.27 -3.40
C LEU A 111 -13.70 -24.56 -3.56
N ALA A 112 -12.95 -24.87 -4.61
CA ALA A 112 -11.69 -24.19 -4.91
C ALA A 112 -11.92 -22.71 -5.24
N TRP A 113 -13.00 -22.39 -5.97
CA TRP A 113 -13.42 -21.00 -6.17
C TRP A 113 -13.89 -20.35 -4.87
N ALA A 114 -14.65 -21.04 -4.02
CA ALA A 114 -15.08 -20.53 -2.72
C ALA A 114 -13.88 -20.17 -1.83
N PHE A 115 -12.84 -21.02 -1.81
CA PHE A 115 -11.57 -20.72 -1.16
C PHE A 115 -10.91 -19.47 -1.76
N LEU A 116 -10.84 -19.37 -3.09
CA LEU A 116 -10.30 -18.19 -3.78
C LEU A 116 -11.10 -16.91 -3.46
N PHE A 117 -12.43 -16.99 -3.34
CA PHE A 117 -13.30 -15.87 -3.00
C PHE A 117 -13.09 -15.38 -1.57
N LEU A 118 -12.94 -16.29 -0.62
CA LEU A 118 -12.60 -16.00 0.78
C LEU A 118 -11.15 -15.55 0.98
N ASN A 119 -10.33 -15.66 -0.06
CA ASN A 119 -8.93 -15.26 -0.06
C ASN A 119 -8.76 -13.89 -0.73
N ARG A 120 -9.35 -13.76 -1.93
CA ARG A 120 -9.23 -12.64 -2.86
C ARG A 120 -10.54 -12.41 -3.59
N THR A 121 -11.51 -11.89 -2.86
CA THR A 121 -12.90 -11.65 -3.30
C THR A 121 -12.96 -10.95 -4.66
N TYR A 122 -12.16 -9.90 -4.86
CA TYR A 122 -12.17 -9.13 -6.10
C TYR A 122 -11.66 -9.94 -7.32
N THR A 123 -10.51 -10.62 -7.20
CA THR A 123 -9.99 -11.50 -8.25
C THR A 123 -10.95 -12.65 -8.56
N ALA A 124 -11.51 -13.26 -7.51
CA ALA A 124 -12.42 -14.39 -7.62
C ALA A 124 -13.67 -14.05 -8.45
N LEU A 125 -14.25 -12.87 -8.27
CA LEU A 125 -15.41 -12.40 -9.03
C LEU A 125 -15.12 -12.36 -10.54
N TRP A 126 -14.00 -11.75 -10.93
CA TRP A 126 -13.62 -11.64 -12.34
C TRP A 126 -13.25 -12.99 -12.98
N ILE A 127 -12.68 -13.91 -12.19
CA ILE A 127 -12.45 -15.29 -12.63
C ILE A 127 -13.77 -16.06 -12.74
N ALA A 128 -14.72 -15.89 -11.82
CA ALA A 128 -15.99 -16.62 -11.86
C ALA A 128 -16.80 -16.31 -13.11
N LEU A 129 -16.81 -15.06 -13.56
CA LEU A 129 -17.70 -14.59 -14.63
C LEU A 129 -17.62 -15.44 -15.92
N PRO A 130 -16.46 -15.62 -16.57
CA PRO A 130 -16.40 -16.40 -17.81
C PRO A 130 -16.63 -17.91 -17.59
N PHE A 131 -16.28 -18.46 -16.42
CA PHE A 131 -16.56 -19.87 -16.10
C PHE A 131 -18.04 -20.12 -15.82
N ALA A 132 -18.72 -19.20 -15.14
CA ALA A 132 -20.16 -19.25 -14.93
C ALA A 132 -20.91 -19.17 -16.26
N VAL A 133 -20.50 -18.24 -17.14
CA VAL A 133 -21.07 -18.13 -18.50
C VAL A 133 -20.83 -19.42 -19.29
N ASP A 134 -19.61 -19.98 -19.30
CA ASP A 134 -19.33 -21.24 -20.00
C ASP A 134 -20.16 -22.41 -19.45
N ALA A 135 -20.28 -22.54 -18.12
CA ALA A 135 -21.08 -23.59 -17.49
C ALA A 135 -22.58 -23.48 -17.82
N LEU A 136 -23.13 -22.25 -17.83
CA LEU A 136 -24.52 -21.99 -18.19
C LEU A 136 -24.79 -22.21 -19.67
N LEU A 137 -23.89 -21.77 -20.57
CA LEU A 137 -24.00 -22.04 -21.99
C LEU A 137 -23.97 -23.54 -22.28
N ARG A 138 -23.07 -24.29 -21.65
CA ARG A 138 -23.03 -25.76 -21.80
C ARG A 138 -24.29 -26.43 -21.27
N LEU A 139 -24.83 -25.97 -20.15
CA LEU A 139 -26.12 -26.46 -19.65
C LEU A 139 -27.24 -26.19 -20.67
N PHE A 140 -27.28 -24.98 -21.23
CA PHE A 140 -28.28 -24.58 -22.21
C PHE A 140 -28.22 -25.40 -23.52
N TYR A 141 -27.02 -25.68 -24.02
CA TYR A 141 -26.81 -26.40 -25.28
C TYR A 141 -26.86 -27.93 -25.13
N CYS A 142 -26.26 -28.52 -24.09
CA CYS A 142 -26.20 -29.97 -23.94
C CYS A 142 -27.44 -30.56 -23.25
N ARG A 143 -28.06 -29.82 -22.32
CA ARG A 143 -29.28 -30.19 -21.57
C ARG A 143 -29.29 -31.61 -20.97
N THR A 144 -28.14 -32.13 -20.55
CA THR A 144 -28.06 -33.46 -19.91
C THR A 144 -28.21 -33.38 -18.40
N ARG A 145 -28.74 -34.45 -17.78
CA ARG A 145 -28.85 -34.55 -16.32
C ARG A 145 -27.49 -34.38 -15.62
N ASN A 146 -26.43 -34.98 -16.16
CA ASN A 146 -25.09 -34.86 -15.60
C ASN A 146 -24.56 -33.42 -15.67
N GLN A 147 -24.87 -32.68 -16.74
CA GLN A 147 -24.49 -31.27 -16.85
C GLN A 147 -25.28 -30.42 -15.86
N LEU A 148 -26.58 -30.67 -15.68
CA LEU A 148 -27.41 -29.98 -14.69
C LEU A 148 -26.89 -30.21 -13.27
N ILE A 149 -26.69 -31.47 -12.88
CA ILE A 149 -26.19 -31.83 -11.54
C ILE A 149 -24.80 -31.23 -11.32
N GLY A 150 -23.91 -31.31 -12.30
CA GLY A 150 -22.59 -30.70 -12.22
C GLY A 150 -22.64 -29.18 -12.07
N THR A 151 -23.47 -28.48 -12.85
CA THR A 151 -23.61 -27.02 -12.76
C THR A 151 -24.19 -26.60 -11.42
N LEU A 152 -25.19 -27.32 -10.90
CA LEU A 152 -25.74 -27.08 -9.57
C LEU A 152 -24.72 -27.38 -8.46
N ALA A 153 -23.93 -28.44 -8.59
CA ALA A 153 -22.86 -28.77 -7.64
C ALA A 153 -21.75 -27.70 -7.62
N PHE A 154 -21.33 -27.23 -8.80
CA PHE A 154 -20.39 -26.12 -8.92
C PHE A 154 -20.93 -24.85 -8.26
N ALA A 155 -22.16 -24.43 -8.62
CA ALA A 155 -22.79 -23.23 -8.08
C ALA A 155 -23.04 -23.32 -6.57
N GLY A 156 -23.56 -24.45 -6.08
CA GLY A 156 -23.82 -24.68 -4.66
C GLY A 156 -22.54 -24.67 -3.83
N CYS A 157 -21.48 -25.32 -4.32
CA CYS A 157 -20.18 -25.30 -3.64
C CYS A 157 -19.52 -23.91 -3.68
N ALA A 158 -19.61 -23.19 -4.81
CA ALA A 158 -19.13 -21.81 -4.89
C ALA A 158 -19.88 -20.88 -3.92
N ALA A 159 -21.21 -21.07 -3.78
CA ALA A 159 -22.04 -20.29 -2.86
C ALA A 159 -21.62 -20.44 -1.39
N THR A 160 -20.99 -21.55 -0.99
CA THR A 160 -20.46 -21.71 0.37
C THR A 160 -19.44 -20.62 0.72
N GLY A 161 -18.58 -20.22 -0.21
CA GLY A 161 -17.62 -19.13 -0.01
C GLY A 161 -18.31 -17.78 0.19
N VAL A 162 -19.38 -17.52 -0.56
CA VAL A 162 -20.20 -16.32 -0.40
C VAL A 162 -20.91 -16.32 0.95
N VAL A 163 -21.52 -17.43 1.35
CA VAL A 163 -22.19 -17.57 2.65
C VAL A 163 -21.21 -17.36 3.80
N ILE A 164 -20.04 -18.00 3.77
CA ILE A 164 -19.00 -17.82 4.80
C ILE A 164 -18.52 -16.35 4.83
N TYR A 165 -18.38 -15.69 3.69
CA TYR A 165 -18.00 -14.28 3.63
C TYR A 165 -19.05 -13.37 4.26
N LEU A 166 -20.33 -13.59 3.96
CA LEU A 166 -21.44 -12.84 4.56
C LEU A 166 -21.53 -13.07 6.07
N LEU A 167 -21.35 -14.32 6.53
CA LEU A 167 -21.29 -14.66 7.95
C LEU A 167 -20.10 -14.01 8.64
N TYR A 168 -18.92 -14.01 8.00
CA TYR A 168 -17.73 -13.34 8.51
C TYR A 168 -17.98 -11.85 8.69
N ASN A 169 -18.58 -11.18 7.70
CA ASN A 169 -18.91 -9.75 7.81
C ASN A 169 -19.97 -9.51 8.88
N ALA A 170 -21.04 -10.31 8.94
CA ALA A 170 -22.07 -10.17 9.97
C ALA A 170 -21.47 -10.32 11.39
N ALA A 171 -20.54 -11.26 11.58
CA ALA A 171 -19.88 -11.49 12.86
C ALA A 171 -18.87 -10.39 13.22
N THR A 172 -18.24 -9.75 12.24
CA THR A 172 -17.15 -8.76 12.49
C THR A 172 -17.60 -7.31 12.42
N THR A 173 -18.62 -6.99 11.63
CA THR A 173 -19.09 -5.62 11.39
C THR A 173 -20.55 -5.42 11.78
N GLY A 174 -21.25 -6.47 12.21
CA GLY A 174 -22.68 -6.46 12.48
C GLY A 174 -23.56 -6.42 11.23
N ASN A 175 -22.98 -6.31 10.02
CA ASN A 175 -23.71 -6.24 8.76
C ASN A 175 -23.10 -7.19 7.71
N PRO A 176 -23.85 -8.18 7.20
CA PRO A 176 -23.32 -9.16 6.23
C PRO A 176 -22.82 -8.53 4.93
N LEU A 177 -23.37 -7.37 4.54
CA LEU A 177 -23.03 -6.64 3.32
C LEU A 177 -21.99 -5.55 3.54
N MET A 178 -21.47 -5.39 4.76
CA MET A 178 -20.39 -4.44 5.08
C MET A 178 -19.07 -5.19 5.29
N PRO A 179 -18.17 -5.22 4.28
CA PRO A 179 -16.86 -5.81 4.42
C PRO A 179 -16.01 -5.14 5.50
N ALA A 180 -15.29 -5.96 6.29
CA ALA A 180 -14.37 -5.47 7.32
C ALA A 180 -13.32 -4.46 6.78
N PHE A 181 -12.87 -4.61 5.54
CA PHE A 181 -11.93 -3.67 4.94
C PHE A 181 -12.52 -2.28 4.67
N LEU A 182 -13.84 -2.15 4.47
CA LEU A 182 -14.51 -0.86 4.33
C LEU A 182 -14.77 -0.19 5.69
N VAL A 183 -14.95 -0.99 6.75
CA VAL A 183 -14.96 -0.47 8.13
C VAL A 183 -13.58 0.08 8.49
N TYR A 184 -12.51 -0.63 8.12
CA TYR A 184 -11.14 -0.17 8.34
C TYR A 184 -10.86 1.16 7.62
N ASN A 185 -11.27 1.29 6.36
CA ASN A 185 -11.17 2.54 5.63
C ASN A 185 -12.27 2.59 4.53
N PRO A 186 -13.25 3.50 4.63
CA PRO A 186 -14.34 3.60 3.65
C PRO A 186 -13.88 3.86 2.22
N THR A 187 -12.68 4.42 2.04
CA THR A 187 -12.13 4.72 0.72
C THR A 187 -11.49 3.52 0.03
N ASP A 188 -11.39 2.35 0.69
CA ASP A 188 -10.78 1.13 0.12
C ASP A 188 -11.66 0.37 -0.88
N GLY A 189 -12.88 0.84 -1.14
CA GLY A 189 -13.77 0.23 -2.12
C GLY A 189 -13.23 0.29 -3.56
N PRO A 190 -13.65 -0.64 -4.44
CA PRO A 190 -13.36 -0.55 -5.86
C PRO A 190 -14.04 0.68 -6.50
N GLY A 191 -13.53 1.10 -7.65
CA GLY A 191 -14.02 2.22 -8.45
C GLY A 191 -13.18 3.50 -8.33
N PHE A 192 -13.61 4.53 -9.02
CA PHE A 192 -12.95 5.84 -9.08
C PHE A 192 -13.50 6.82 -8.06
N GLY A 193 -12.74 7.86 -7.72
CA GLY A 193 -13.13 8.89 -6.75
C GLY A 193 -12.02 9.20 -5.75
N ASN A 194 -12.40 9.77 -4.60
CA ASN A 194 -11.43 10.10 -3.56
C ASN A 194 -10.97 8.84 -2.81
N ARG A 195 -9.66 8.60 -2.80
CA ARG A 195 -8.96 7.43 -2.24
C ARG A 195 -7.78 7.92 -1.40
N HIS A 196 -7.76 7.59 -0.11
CA HIS A 196 -6.63 7.93 0.80
C HIS A 196 -6.15 9.39 0.71
N GLY A 197 -7.09 10.34 0.56
CA GLY A 197 -6.80 11.77 0.47
C GLY A 197 -6.39 12.29 -0.92
N GLY A 198 -6.31 11.42 -1.93
CA GLY A 198 -6.10 11.78 -3.34
C GLY A 198 -7.30 11.42 -4.22
N LYS A 199 -7.37 11.96 -5.44
CA LYS A 199 -8.39 11.58 -6.43
C LYS A 199 -7.82 10.51 -7.34
N PHE A 200 -8.48 9.35 -7.40
CA PHE A 200 -8.17 8.25 -8.33
C PHE A 200 -9.17 8.28 -9.49
N SER A 201 -8.66 8.40 -10.70
CA SER A 201 -9.42 8.55 -11.94
C SER A 201 -9.28 7.33 -12.86
N PRO A 202 -10.13 7.21 -13.89
CA PRO A 202 -9.96 6.20 -14.94
C PRO A 202 -8.60 6.26 -15.64
N ALA A 203 -8.00 7.45 -15.77
CA ALA A 203 -6.67 7.61 -16.36
C ALA A 203 -5.60 6.95 -15.47
N ASP A 204 -5.65 7.16 -14.15
CA ASP A 204 -4.73 6.51 -13.21
C ASP A 204 -4.86 4.98 -13.25
N GLY A 205 -6.10 4.48 -13.30
CA GLY A 205 -6.35 3.05 -13.47
C GLY A 205 -5.78 2.47 -14.77
N TRP A 206 -5.82 3.25 -15.86
CA TRP A 206 -5.22 2.86 -17.13
C TRP A 206 -3.68 2.87 -17.07
N GLU A 207 -3.09 3.87 -16.42
CA GLU A 207 -1.64 3.93 -16.18
C GLU A 207 -1.16 2.73 -15.36
N PHE A 208 -1.94 2.30 -14.36
CA PHE A 208 -1.63 1.10 -13.57
C PHE A 208 -1.66 -0.16 -14.43
N ILE A 209 -2.67 -0.31 -15.31
CA ILE A 209 -2.70 -1.42 -16.27
C ILE A 209 -1.45 -1.40 -17.16
N ILE A 210 -1.11 -0.26 -17.75
CA ILE A 210 0.07 -0.14 -18.63
C ILE A 210 1.33 -0.53 -17.86
N TYR A 211 1.49 -0.02 -16.63
CA TYR A 211 2.63 -0.32 -15.78
C TYR A 211 2.74 -1.82 -15.48
N ASP A 212 1.65 -2.46 -15.06
CA ASP A 212 1.63 -3.87 -14.71
C ASP A 212 1.86 -4.76 -15.94
N LEU A 213 1.29 -4.42 -17.10
CA LEU A 213 1.52 -5.16 -18.34
C LEU A 213 2.95 -5.00 -18.85
N THR A 214 3.52 -3.79 -18.76
CA THR A 214 4.93 -3.54 -19.12
C THR A 214 5.85 -4.35 -18.23
N THR A 215 5.53 -4.40 -16.93
CA THR A 215 6.29 -5.18 -15.95
C THR A 215 6.15 -6.69 -16.22
N LEU A 216 4.93 -7.18 -16.46
CA LEU A 216 4.67 -8.58 -16.78
C LEU A 216 5.33 -9.01 -18.10
N ASN A 217 5.45 -8.10 -19.07
CA ASN A 217 6.11 -8.32 -20.36
C ASN A 217 7.62 -8.60 -20.25
N VAL A 218 8.22 -8.37 -19.09
CA VAL A 218 9.58 -8.83 -18.77
C VAL A 218 9.53 -9.95 -17.75
N ARG A 219 8.72 -9.81 -16.68
CA ARG A 219 8.76 -10.72 -15.53
C ARG A 219 8.12 -12.08 -15.77
N LEU A 220 7.28 -12.25 -16.80
CA LEU A 220 6.65 -13.55 -17.06
C LEU A 220 7.69 -14.66 -17.30
N TRP A 221 8.70 -14.41 -18.16
CA TRP A 221 9.79 -15.37 -18.45
C TRP A 221 11.20 -14.74 -18.49
N GLY A 222 11.35 -13.50 -18.02
CA GLY A 222 12.65 -12.85 -17.82
C GLY A 222 13.19 -12.04 -19.01
N PHE A 223 12.46 -11.93 -20.12
CA PHE A 223 12.91 -11.20 -21.30
C PHE A 223 11.81 -10.26 -21.82
N THR A 224 12.22 -9.12 -22.39
CA THR A 224 11.29 -8.17 -23.02
C THR A 224 10.56 -8.82 -24.18
N GLY A 225 9.22 -8.78 -24.14
CA GLY A 225 8.37 -9.43 -25.13
C GLY A 225 7.81 -10.77 -24.65
N SER A 226 8.05 -11.18 -23.39
CA SER A 226 7.51 -12.44 -22.87
C SER A 226 5.99 -12.49 -22.90
N LEU A 227 5.31 -11.34 -22.76
CA LEU A 227 3.85 -11.27 -22.86
C LEU A 227 3.36 -11.44 -24.30
N VAL A 228 4.08 -10.88 -25.28
CA VAL A 228 3.81 -11.09 -26.71
C VAL A 228 4.05 -12.55 -27.09
N ALA A 229 5.14 -13.15 -26.61
CA ALA A 229 5.43 -14.57 -26.81
C ALA A 229 4.33 -15.45 -26.21
N TRP A 230 3.82 -15.11 -25.02
CA TRP A 230 2.69 -15.80 -24.41
C TRP A 230 1.44 -15.75 -25.30
N LEU A 231 1.07 -14.56 -25.79
CA LEU A 231 -0.10 -14.41 -26.65
C LEU A 231 0.06 -15.17 -27.98
N ALA A 232 1.25 -15.12 -28.58
CA ALA A 232 1.56 -15.88 -29.79
C ALA A 232 1.44 -17.39 -29.56
N LEU A 233 1.90 -17.91 -28.42
CA LEU A 233 1.72 -19.31 -28.05
C LEU A 233 0.24 -19.65 -27.81
N ALA A 234 -0.52 -18.79 -27.14
CA ALA A 234 -1.96 -18.98 -26.95
C ALA A 234 -2.71 -19.07 -28.29
N ILE A 235 -2.33 -18.25 -29.27
CA ILE A 235 -2.88 -18.27 -30.64
C ILE A 235 -2.43 -19.53 -31.39
N ALA A 236 -1.15 -19.89 -31.34
CA ALA A 236 -0.63 -21.09 -32.01
C ALA A 236 -1.31 -22.38 -31.49
N GLY A 237 -1.55 -22.44 -30.18
CA GLY A 237 -2.18 -23.55 -29.48
C GLY A 237 -3.70 -23.46 -29.36
N TRP A 238 -4.36 -22.63 -30.16
CA TRP A 238 -5.78 -22.31 -29.97
C TRP A 238 -6.69 -23.54 -29.91
N LYS A 239 -7.47 -23.65 -28.84
CA LYS A 239 -8.51 -24.67 -28.65
C LYS A 239 -9.87 -24.01 -28.49
N LYS A 240 -10.79 -24.37 -29.38
CA LYS A 240 -12.17 -23.85 -29.38
C LYS A 240 -12.83 -24.09 -28.01
N GLY A 241 -13.41 -23.04 -27.45
CA GLY A 241 -14.08 -23.06 -26.14
C GLY A 241 -13.15 -23.03 -24.91
N ILE A 242 -11.89 -23.48 -25.01
CA ILE A 242 -10.95 -23.48 -23.87
C ILE A 242 -10.05 -22.25 -23.88
N THR A 243 -9.40 -21.94 -25.00
CA THR A 243 -8.52 -20.77 -25.09
C THR A 243 -9.28 -19.45 -24.87
N PRO A 244 -10.46 -19.22 -25.49
CA PRO A 244 -11.27 -18.03 -25.20
C PRO A 244 -11.62 -17.91 -23.72
N LEU A 245 -12.07 -19.00 -23.08
CA LEU A 245 -12.42 -19.01 -21.65
C LEU A 245 -11.26 -18.56 -20.76
N MET A 246 -10.06 -19.11 -21.00
CA MET A 246 -8.84 -18.77 -20.26
C MET A 246 -8.36 -17.33 -20.51
N LEU A 247 -8.42 -16.87 -21.76
CA LEU A 247 -8.08 -15.49 -22.12
C LEU A 247 -9.08 -14.50 -21.53
N SER A 248 -10.38 -14.80 -21.59
CA SER A 248 -11.42 -13.97 -20.97
C SER A 248 -11.21 -13.85 -19.46
N ALA A 249 -10.93 -14.94 -18.75
CA ALA A 249 -10.61 -14.88 -17.32
C ALA A 249 -9.37 -14.04 -17.03
N THR A 250 -8.34 -14.15 -17.86
CA THR A 250 -7.11 -13.36 -17.74
C THR A 250 -7.37 -11.87 -17.93
N PHE A 251 -7.98 -11.49 -19.06
CA PHE A 251 -8.22 -10.09 -19.40
C PHE A 251 -9.29 -9.42 -18.52
N LEU A 252 -10.32 -10.15 -18.07
CA LEU A 252 -11.32 -9.61 -17.14
C LEU A 252 -10.72 -9.28 -15.78
N VAL A 253 -9.80 -10.11 -15.26
CA VAL A 253 -9.07 -9.78 -14.02
C VAL A 253 -8.25 -8.51 -14.23
N TRP A 254 -7.49 -8.41 -15.33
CA TRP A 254 -6.66 -7.23 -15.61
C TRP A 254 -7.49 -5.96 -15.74
N LEU A 255 -8.58 -6.02 -16.51
CA LEU A 255 -9.50 -4.90 -16.69
C LEU A 255 -10.22 -4.55 -15.38
N GLY A 256 -10.61 -5.54 -14.59
CA GLY A 256 -11.22 -5.34 -13.28
C GLY A 256 -10.33 -4.48 -12.38
N TYR A 257 -9.04 -4.77 -12.33
CA TYR A 257 -8.07 -4.01 -11.53
C TYR A 257 -7.83 -2.57 -11.99
N MET A 258 -8.35 -2.15 -13.15
CA MET A 258 -8.44 -0.72 -13.51
C MET A 258 -9.17 0.09 -12.43
N GLY A 259 -10.18 -0.49 -11.80
CA GLY A 259 -10.96 0.14 -10.74
C GLY A 259 -10.31 0.06 -9.36
N PHE A 260 -9.06 -0.38 -9.23
CA PHE A 260 -8.43 -0.55 -7.93
C PHE A 260 -7.32 0.48 -7.72
N TRP A 261 -7.48 1.30 -6.67
CA TRP A 261 -6.67 2.49 -6.41
C TRP A 261 -5.21 2.22 -6.04
N PHE A 262 -4.87 0.97 -5.74
CA PHE A 262 -3.54 0.57 -5.29
C PHE A 262 -2.88 -0.33 -6.34
N ILE A 263 -1.71 0.06 -6.82
CA ILE A 263 -0.94 -0.67 -7.84
C ILE A 263 -0.29 -1.97 -7.31
N GLY A 264 -0.27 -2.16 -5.99
CA GLY A 264 0.27 -3.36 -5.36
C GLY A 264 1.73 -3.17 -4.91
N ILE A 265 2.58 -4.19 -5.13
CA ILE A 265 3.99 -4.17 -4.70
C ILE A 265 4.88 -4.28 -5.94
N PRO A 266 5.15 -3.16 -6.63
CA PRO A 266 5.85 -3.16 -7.91
C PRO A 266 7.24 -3.78 -7.87
N GLN A 267 7.88 -3.85 -6.70
CA GLN A 267 9.22 -4.42 -6.54
C GLN A 267 9.21 -5.95 -6.65
N VAL A 268 8.09 -6.61 -6.35
CA VAL A 268 7.95 -8.07 -6.44
C VAL A 268 7.52 -8.43 -7.85
N ALA A 269 6.27 -8.12 -8.19
CA ALA A 269 5.66 -8.32 -9.51
C ALA A 269 4.27 -7.67 -9.56
N PRO A 270 3.56 -7.69 -10.71
CA PRO A 270 2.15 -7.33 -10.79
C PRO A 270 1.31 -8.28 -9.93
N VAL A 271 1.22 -8.00 -8.62
CA VAL A 271 0.71 -8.97 -7.64
C VAL A 271 -0.75 -9.32 -7.94
N TYR A 272 -1.55 -8.34 -8.37
CA TYR A 272 -2.97 -8.48 -8.65
C TYR A 272 -3.31 -9.36 -9.87
N TYR A 273 -2.34 -9.67 -10.72
CA TYR A 273 -2.54 -10.52 -11.89
C TYR A 273 -2.12 -11.97 -11.64
N TYR A 274 -1.59 -12.29 -10.45
CA TYR A 274 -0.85 -13.54 -10.25
C TYR A 274 -1.71 -14.79 -10.41
N GLU A 275 -2.97 -14.75 -10.01
CA GLU A 275 -3.88 -15.88 -10.17
C GLU A 275 -4.17 -16.19 -11.65
N THR A 276 -4.02 -15.20 -12.54
CA THR A 276 -4.16 -15.41 -14.00
C THR A 276 -3.02 -16.23 -14.60
N LEU A 277 -1.89 -16.36 -13.89
CA LEU A 277 -0.76 -17.17 -14.32
C LEU A 277 -1.17 -18.62 -14.62
N ALA A 278 -2.14 -19.17 -13.88
CA ALA A 278 -2.71 -20.49 -14.14
C ALA A 278 -3.21 -20.63 -15.59
N PHE A 279 -3.98 -19.65 -16.07
CA PHE A 279 -4.53 -19.61 -17.42
C PHE A 279 -3.45 -19.31 -18.46
N MET A 280 -2.50 -18.44 -18.12
CA MET A 280 -1.40 -18.08 -19.02
C MET A 280 -0.49 -19.27 -19.31
N ILE A 281 -0.13 -20.04 -18.28
CA ILE A 281 0.73 -21.23 -18.41
C ILE A 281 0.04 -22.32 -19.23
N LEU A 282 -1.26 -22.56 -19.02
CA LEU A 282 -2.00 -23.55 -19.79
C LEU A 282 -2.12 -23.16 -21.27
N THR A 283 -2.43 -21.88 -21.56
CA THR A 283 -2.53 -21.41 -22.96
C THR A 283 -1.17 -21.39 -23.67
N ALA A 284 -0.09 -20.99 -23.00
CA ALA A 284 1.26 -21.13 -23.51
C ALA A 284 1.65 -22.59 -23.76
N GLY A 285 1.30 -23.48 -22.82
CA GLY A 285 1.58 -24.91 -22.92
C GLY A 285 0.89 -25.58 -24.10
N MET A 286 -0.33 -25.15 -24.46
CA MET A 286 -1.02 -25.60 -25.67
C MET A 286 -0.24 -25.22 -26.93
N GLY A 287 0.24 -23.98 -27.02
CA GLY A 287 1.05 -23.50 -28.14
C GLY A 287 2.37 -24.22 -28.25
N LEU A 288 3.08 -24.35 -27.13
CA LEU A 288 4.38 -24.98 -27.09
C LEU A 288 4.28 -26.47 -27.44
N SER A 289 3.24 -27.17 -26.97
CA SER A 289 2.98 -28.57 -27.36
C SER A 289 2.81 -28.74 -28.86
N ARG A 290 2.09 -27.81 -29.51
CA ARG A 290 1.92 -27.83 -30.97
C ARG A 290 3.25 -27.58 -31.69
N LEU A 291 4.02 -26.59 -31.26
CA LEU A 291 5.32 -26.27 -31.85
C LEU A 291 6.32 -27.42 -31.71
N PHE A 292 6.40 -28.05 -30.53
CA PHE A 292 7.21 -29.25 -30.34
C PHE A 292 6.72 -30.42 -31.20
N GLY A 293 5.41 -30.52 -31.43
CA GLY A 293 4.83 -31.47 -32.37
C GLY A 293 5.36 -31.28 -33.80
N LEU A 294 5.56 -30.04 -34.25
CA LEU A 294 6.17 -29.74 -35.56
C LEU A 294 7.65 -30.16 -35.62
N LEU A 295 8.35 -30.13 -34.50
CA LEU A 295 9.75 -30.58 -34.42
C LEU A 295 9.89 -32.12 -34.49
N ASN A 296 8.80 -32.89 -34.46
CA ASN A 296 8.85 -34.35 -34.58
C ASN A 296 9.39 -34.85 -35.93
N GLN A 297 9.45 -33.99 -36.94
CA GLN A 297 10.09 -34.29 -38.22
C GLN A 297 11.62 -34.37 -38.12
N PHE A 298 12.21 -33.86 -37.03
CA PHE A 298 13.65 -33.90 -36.78
C PHE A 298 14.04 -35.05 -35.84
N SER A 299 15.32 -35.42 -35.85
CA SER A 299 15.84 -36.45 -34.95
C SER A 299 15.62 -36.10 -33.47
N HIS A 300 15.51 -37.12 -32.62
CA HIS A 300 15.32 -36.92 -31.18
C HIS A 300 16.45 -36.07 -30.56
N TRP A 301 17.68 -36.23 -31.03
CA TRP A 301 18.83 -35.42 -30.61
C TRP A 301 18.71 -33.96 -31.00
N ALA A 302 18.31 -33.65 -32.23
CA ALA A 302 18.10 -32.26 -32.66
C ALA A 302 17.05 -31.56 -31.79
N ARG A 303 15.96 -32.26 -31.45
CA ARG A 303 14.94 -31.76 -30.53
C ARG A 303 15.47 -31.49 -29.13
N ILE A 304 16.28 -32.39 -28.58
CA ILE A 304 16.92 -32.21 -27.27
C ILE A 304 17.83 -30.98 -27.30
N VAL A 305 18.66 -30.84 -28.35
CA VAL A 305 19.56 -29.69 -28.48
C VAL A 305 18.78 -28.38 -28.57
N VAL A 306 17.73 -28.31 -29.38
CA VAL A 306 16.85 -27.13 -29.47
C VAL A 306 16.20 -26.82 -28.11
N ALA A 307 15.68 -27.84 -27.43
CA ALA A 307 15.08 -27.66 -26.10
C ALA A 307 16.11 -27.14 -25.09
N LEU A 308 17.31 -27.71 -25.04
CA LEU A 308 18.39 -27.27 -24.16
C LEU A 308 18.84 -25.85 -24.48
N LEU A 309 18.95 -25.47 -25.74
CA LEU A 309 19.27 -24.10 -26.15
C LEU A 309 18.19 -23.11 -25.69
N VAL A 310 16.92 -23.41 -25.93
CA VAL A 310 15.79 -22.56 -25.50
C VAL A 310 15.78 -22.43 -23.98
N VAL A 311 15.88 -23.55 -23.24
CA VAL A 311 15.93 -23.55 -21.77
C VAL A 311 17.13 -22.78 -21.26
N SER A 312 18.30 -22.90 -21.88
CA SER A 312 19.51 -22.18 -21.47
C SER A 312 19.40 -20.68 -21.69
N VAL A 313 18.88 -20.26 -22.86
CA VAL A 313 18.71 -18.84 -23.20
C VAL A 313 17.65 -18.22 -22.30
N VAL A 314 16.43 -18.80 -22.27
CA VAL A 314 15.32 -18.28 -21.45
C VAL A 314 15.67 -18.37 -19.96
N GLY A 315 16.31 -19.45 -19.53
CA GLY A 315 16.75 -19.64 -18.14
C GLY A 315 17.77 -18.60 -17.70
N LYS A 316 18.75 -18.26 -18.56
CA LYS A 316 19.70 -17.17 -18.28
C LYS A 316 18.97 -15.85 -18.04
N TYR A 317 18.01 -15.49 -18.92
CA TYR A 317 17.21 -14.28 -18.76
C TYR A 317 16.35 -14.32 -17.49
N ALA A 318 15.64 -15.43 -17.24
CA ALA A 318 14.83 -15.63 -16.04
C ALA A 318 15.64 -15.47 -14.75
N VAL A 319 16.81 -16.10 -14.65
CA VAL A 319 17.70 -15.99 -13.48
C VAL A 319 18.24 -14.56 -13.35
N THR A 320 18.63 -13.91 -14.44
CA THR A 320 19.12 -12.52 -14.41
C THR A 320 18.05 -11.56 -13.91
N THR A 321 16.82 -11.71 -14.42
CA THR A 321 15.66 -10.94 -13.96
C THR A 321 15.39 -11.20 -12.48
N PHE A 322 15.33 -12.46 -12.06
CA PHE A 322 15.12 -12.82 -10.66
C PHE A 322 16.19 -12.19 -9.75
N ASN A 323 17.47 -12.36 -10.07
CA ASN A 323 18.57 -11.83 -9.27
C ASN A 323 18.53 -10.30 -9.17
N THR A 324 18.22 -9.61 -10.26
CA THR A 324 18.07 -8.14 -10.27
C THR A 324 17.00 -7.69 -9.28
N TYR A 325 15.81 -8.31 -9.29
CA TYR A 325 14.72 -7.93 -8.40
C TYR A 325 14.93 -8.42 -6.96
N ALA A 326 15.51 -9.60 -6.78
CA ALA A 326 15.88 -10.12 -5.47
C ALA A 326 16.93 -9.21 -4.79
N ASP A 327 17.88 -8.65 -5.54
CA ASP A 327 18.85 -7.68 -5.03
C ASP A 327 18.17 -6.37 -4.59
N VAL A 328 17.24 -5.84 -5.39
CA VAL A 328 16.44 -4.66 -5.02
C VAL A 328 15.67 -4.89 -3.71
N ILE A 329 15.00 -6.04 -3.59
CA ILE A 329 14.26 -6.41 -2.38
C ILE A 329 15.22 -6.59 -1.18
N THR A 330 16.36 -7.25 -1.39
CA THR A 330 17.36 -7.49 -0.35
C THR A 330 17.98 -6.19 0.16
N LYS A 331 18.35 -5.26 -0.74
CA LYS A 331 18.86 -3.94 -0.38
C LYS A 331 17.85 -3.16 0.44
N ARG A 332 16.57 -3.18 0.03
CA ARG A 332 15.49 -2.54 0.78
C ARG A 332 15.30 -3.14 2.17
N HIS A 333 15.34 -4.47 2.29
CA HIS A 333 15.27 -5.14 3.60
C HIS A 333 16.46 -4.79 4.50
N LYS A 334 17.70 -4.86 3.98
CA LYS A 334 18.89 -4.47 4.74
C LYS A 334 18.78 -3.03 5.25
N PHE A 335 18.33 -2.12 4.38
CA PHE A 335 18.12 -0.72 4.74
C PHE A 335 17.07 -0.57 5.85
N LYS A 336 15.92 -1.26 5.75
CA LYS A 336 14.89 -1.26 6.80
C LYS A 336 15.39 -1.86 8.13
N SER A 337 16.08 -3.00 8.07
CA SER A 337 16.64 -3.64 9.27
C SER A 337 17.66 -2.75 9.97
N ALA A 338 18.46 -1.99 9.23
CA ALA A 338 19.40 -1.04 9.81
C ALA A 338 18.69 0.11 10.56
N TYR A 339 17.56 0.61 10.07
CA TYR A 339 16.73 1.57 10.82
C TYR A 339 16.12 0.94 12.07
N GLN A 340 15.57 -0.27 11.97
CA GLN A 340 15.02 -0.98 13.13
C GLN A 340 16.09 -1.18 14.19
N GLN A 341 17.29 -1.58 13.80
CA GLN A 341 18.42 -1.72 14.71
C GLN A 341 18.77 -0.39 15.39
N VAL A 342 18.97 0.69 14.63
CA VAL A 342 19.22 2.04 15.19
C VAL A 342 18.14 2.47 16.19
N ILE A 343 16.87 2.15 15.91
CA ILE A 343 15.75 2.47 16.79
C ILE A 343 15.81 1.63 18.07
N HIS A 344 16.10 0.33 17.98
CA HIS A 344 16.13 -0.58 19.12
C HIS A 344 17.43 -0.52 19.94
N ASP A 345 18.50 0.07 19.40
CA ASP A 345 19.79 0.25 20.10
C ASP A 345 19.76 1.39 21.13
N VAL A 346 18.66 2.15 21.22
CA VAL A 346 18.51 3.17 22.27
C VAL A 346 18.29 2.53 23.65
N PRO A 347 18.64 3.22 24.75
CA PRO A 347 18.41 2.70 26.10
C PRO A 347 16.93 2.40 26.39
N PRO A 348 16.63 1.43 27.28
CA PRO A 348 15.26 1.17 27.75
C PRO A 348 14.60 2.41 28.33
N GLY A 349 13.27 2.49 28.19
CA GLY A 349 12.48 3.65 28.60
C GLY A 349 12.60 4.83 27.64
N SER A 350 13.10 4.64 26.41
CA SER A 350 13.28 5.75 25.46
C SER A 350 12.05 6.05 24.62
N ILE A 351 12.04 7.26 24.04
CA ILE A 351 11.18 7.68 22.93
C ILE A 351 12.06 7.95 21.73
N VAL A 352 11.74 7.38 20.57
CA VAL A 352 12.47 7.62 19.32
C VAL A 352 11.63 8.46 18.36
N LEU A 353 12.10 9.67 18.10
CA LEU A 353 11.55 10.61 17.13
C LEU A 353 12.15 10.38 15.74
N LEU A 354 11.30 9.98 14.79
CA LEU A 354 11.67 9.78 13.39
C LEU A 354 11.47 11.09 12.61
N ASN A 355 12.56 11.74 12.22
CA ASN A 355 12.54 13.01 11.50
C ASN A 355 13.08 12.85 10.06
N HIS A 356 12.29 13.29 9.07
CA HIS A 356 12.62 13.19 7.64
C HIS A 356 13.03 11.78 7.20
N VAL A 357 12.44 10.77 7.84
CA VAL A 357 12.60 9.36 7.42
C VAL A 357 11.59 9.09 6.29
N PRO A 358 11.98 8.36 5.23
CA PRO A 358 11.08 8.01 4.13
C PRO A 358 9.78 7.34 4.60
N LYS A 359 8.63 7.75 4.04
CA LYS A 359 7.30 7.21 4.41
C LYS A 359 7.22 5.69 4.34
N ASP A 360 7.87 5.09 3.35
CA ASP A 360 7.85 3.65 3.12
C ASP A 360 8.68 2.83 4.13
N ILE A 361 9.56 3.50 4.88
CA ILE A 361 10.20 2.96 6.08
C ILE A 361 9.30 3.21 7.28
N LEU A 362 8.79 4.44 7.41
CA LEU A 362 8.02 4.89 8.55
C LEU A 362 6.83 3.98 8.86
N ASP A 363 6.05 3.55 7.85
CA ASP A 363 4.84 2.74 8.06
C ASP A 363 5.12 1.38 8.74
N GLU A 364 6.33 0.85 8.61
CA GLU A 364 6.74 -0.43 9.23
C GLU A 364 7.59 -0.22 10.48
N THR A 365 8.33 0.89 10.58
CA THR A 365 9.21 1.16 11.73
C THR A 365 8.55 1.98 12.83
N SER A 366 7.42 2.66 12.60
CA SER A 366 6.70 3.42 13.63
C SER A 366 5.64 2.58 14.36
N TRP A 367 5.87 1.27 14.49
CA TRP A 367 4.93 0.35 15.13
C TRP A 367 5.18 0.25 16.64
N ASN A 368 4.12 0.46 17.42
CA ASN A 368 4.13 0.45 18.87
C ASN A 368 3.26 -0.71 19.39
N PRO A 369 3.81 -1.94 19.50
CA PRO A 369 3.04 -3.16 19.84
C PRO A 369 2.25 -3.04 21.14
N HIS A 370 2.76 -2.28 22.10
CA HIS A 370 2.17 -2.11 23.43
C HIS A 370 1.58 -0.71 23.62
N GLY A 371 1.22 -0.03 22.51
CA GLY A 371 0.74 1.35 22.54
C GLY A 371 1.76 2.26 23.20
N LEU A 372 1.31 3.10 24.15
CA LEU A 372 2.14 4.04 24.90
C LEU A 372 3.16 3.35 25.84
N LYS A 373 3.02 2.05 26.07
CA LYS A 373 3.96 1.25 26.89
C LYS A 373 5.08 0.62 26.08
N SER A 374 5.11 0.81 24.75
CA SER A 374 6.19 0.29 23.90
C SER A 374 7.56 0.79 24.38
N ASP A 375 8.58 -0.04 24.23
CA ASP A 375 9.96 0.29 24.58
C ASP A 375 10.93 -0.15 23.47
N PRO A 376 11.52 0.78 22.72
CA PRO A 376 11.26 2.23 22.76
C PRO A 376 9.85 2.57 22.25
N LEU A 377 9.31 3.72 22.68
CA LEU A 377 8.10 4.29 22.08
C LEU A 377 8.50 5.08 20.83
N ILE A 378 7.99 4.69 19.67
CA ILE A 378 8.41 5.25 18.38
C ILE A 378 7.34 6.20 17.87
N MET A 379 7.75 7.39 17.43
CA MET A 379 6.82 8.39 16.90
C MET A 379 7.45 9.23 15.79
N ARG A 380 6.61 9.77 14.91
CA ARG A 380 7.06 10.69 13.86
C ARG A 380 7.26 12.07 14.45
N ASP A 381 8.35 12.73 14.07
CA ASP A 381 8.57 14.13 14.37
C ASP A 381 7.63 14.98 13.49
N GLY A 382 6.65 15.64 14.11
CA GLY A 382 5.68 16.53 13.45
C GLY A 382 5.26 17.67 14.39
N TYR A 383 4.91 18.83 13.84
CA TYR A 383 4.32 19.99 14.56
C TYR A 383 4.93 20.35 15.92
N GLY A 384 6.26 20.25 16.05
CA GLY A 384 6.96 20.62 17.28
C GLY A 384 6.54 19.84 18.52
N VAL A 385 6.21 18.54 18.37
CA VAL A 385 5.80 17.63 19.46
C VAL A 385 6.81 17.45 20.58
N LEU A 386 8.04 17.92 20.42
CA LEU A 386 9.13 17.70 21.36
C LEU A 386 8.80 18.17 22.80
N HIS A 387 8.25 19.37 22.97
CA HIS A 387 7.83 19.88 24.28
C HIS A 387 6.72 19.03 24.93
N PRO A 388 5.59 18.77 24.22
CA PRO A 388 4.56 17.85 24.73
C PRO A 388 5.07 16.47 25.11
N ILE A 389 6.06 15.93 24.39
CA ILE A 389 6.62 14.61 24.70
C ILE A 389 7.27 14.62 26.07
N TYR A 390 8.13 15.60 26.36
CA TYR A 390 8.77 15.72 27.66
C TYR A 390 7.75 15.95 28.78
N TYR A 391 6.67 16.69 28.49
CA TYR A 391 5.57 16.90 29.43
C TYR A 391 4.77 15.62 29.71
N LEU A 392 4.42 14.85 28.68
CA LEU A 392 3.60 13.65 28.79
C LEU A 392 4.39 12.41 29.24
N PHE A 393 5.69 12.38 28.99
CA PHE A 393 6.57 11.24 29.28
C PHE A 393 7.83 11.70 30.04
N PRO A 394 7.70 12.29 31.25
CA PRO A 394 8.83 12.86 31.98
C PRO A 394 9.90 11.80 32.35
N ASN A 395 9.51 10.53 32.46
CA ASN A 395 10.40 9.43 32.82
C ASN A 395 11.10 8.78 31.61
N ARG A 396 10.99 9.35 30.41
CA ARG A 396 11.54 8.76 29.18
C ARG A 396 12.58 9.65 28.53
N SER A 397 13.70 9.07 28.11
CA SER A 397 14.73 9.78 27.35
C SER A 397 14.33 9.89 25.89
N VAL A 398 14.46 11.08 25.28
CA VAL A 398 14.08 11.28 23.88
C VAL A 398 15.31 11.22 22.97
N TYR A 399 15.23 10.40 21.94
CA TYR A 399 16.23 10.22 20.90
C TYR A 399 15.68 10.62 19.54
N LYS A 400 16.55 11.12 18.67
CA LYS A 400 16.21 11.52 17.30
C LYS A 400 16.94 10.67 16.29
N VAL A 401 16.19 10.13 15.33
CA VAL A 401 16.74 9.51 14.13
C VAL A 401 16.40 10.41 12.95
N LYS A 402 17.43 10.89 12.23
CA LYS A 402 17.27 11.87 11.14
C LYS A 402 17.78 11.35 9.80
N GLY A 403 16.99 11.63 8.76
CA GLY A 403 17.43 11.58 7.36
C GLY A 403 17.27 10.22 6.69
N TYR A 404 17.85 10.11 5.49
CA TYR A 404 17.75 8.96 4.56
C TYR A 404 18.82 7.88 4.80
N SER A 405 19.56 7.94 5.90
CA SER A 405 20.52 6.91 6.27
C SER A 405 20.37 6.55 7.75
N PRO A 406 20.49 5.26 8.12
CA PRO A 406 20.35 4.78 9.49
C PRO A 406 21.61 5.18 10.28
N LYS A 407 21.66 6.44 10.71
CA LYS A 407 22.69 6.95 11.62
C LYS A 407 22.26 6.64 13.07
N PRO A 408 23.21 6.42 14.00
CA PRO A 408 22.91 6.24 15.41
C PRO A 408 21.95 7.31 15.92
N ALA A 409 20.98 6.89 16.73
CA ALA A 409 20.01 7.80 17.31
C ALA A 409 20.72 8.82 18.21
N GLN A 410 20.41 10.10 18.03
CA GLN A 410 21.05 11.17 18.79
C GLN A 410 20.17 11.52 20.00
N PRO A 411 20.70 11.52 21.23
CA PRO A 411 19.93 11.95 22.39
C PRO A 411 19.59 13.43 22.23
N ILE A 412 18.34 13.79 22.52
CA ILE A 412 17.89 15.17 22.56
C ILE A 412 18.00 15.61 24.01
N ASN A 413 19.20 16.00 24.42
CA ASN A 413 19.40 16.54 25.75
C ASN A 413 18.79 17.93 25.77
N HIS A 414 17.66 18.11 26.46
CA HIS A 414 17.02 19.39 26.73
C HIS A 414 16.10 19.95 25.62
N VAL A 415 14.91 20.39 26.02
CA VAL A 415 14.14 21.40 25.28
C VAL A 415 14.18 22.65 26.14
N GLY A 416 14.95 23.65 25.72
CA GLY A 416 14.88 24.95 26.40
C GLY A 416 13.45 25.48 26.36
N GLY A 417 13.07 26.37 27.27
CA GLY A 417 11.77 27.06 27.18
C GLY A 417 11.56 27.79 25.84
N LYS A 418 12.63 28.01 25.07
CA LYS A 418 12.62 28.59 23.74
C LYS A 418 12.35 27.53 22.67
N ILE A 419 11.23 27.69 21.95
CA ILE A 419 10.94 26.93 20.73
C ILE A 419 11.83 27.49 19.59
N ALA A 420 12.23 26.63 18.65
CA ALA A 420 12.98 27.08 17.48
C ALA A 420 12.24 28.22 16.75
N PRO A 421 12.95 29.27 16.29
CA PRO A 421 12.32 30.40 15.62
C PRO A 421 11.59 29.95 14.35
N ILE A 422 10.39 30.52 14.15
CA ILE A 422 9.55 30.28 12.98
C ILE A 422 9.85 31.40 11.99
N HIS A 423 10.59 31.11 10.94
CA HIS A 423 10.96 32.10 9.92
C HIS A 423 9.85 32.30 8.89
N ALA A 424 9.83 33.47 8.25
CA ALA A 424 8.78 33.84 7.30
C ALA A 424 8.64 32.86 6.13
N ASN A 425 9.76 32.30 5.64
CA ASN A 425 9.76 31.31 4.56
C ASN A 425 9.14 29.94 4.94
N GLN A 426 8.87 29.70 6.22
CA GLN A 426 8.21 28.48 6.71
C GLN A 426 6.69 28.64 6.77
N MET A 427 6.17 29.86 6.65
CA MET A 427 4.76 30.17 6.74
C MET A 427 4.15 30.37 5.36
N ARG A 428 2.85 30.12 5.23
CA ARG A 428 2.10 30.43 4.02
C ARG A 428 1.68 31.89 4.06
N ALA A 429 1.89 32.58 2.94
CA ALA A 429 1.39 33.93 2.73
C ALA A 429 0.40 33.95 1.56
N ASN A 430 -0.70 34.67 1.73
CA ASN A 430 -1.68 34.96 0.68
C ASN A 430 -1.57 36.43 0.21
N THR A 431 -0.70 37.21 0.84
CA THR A 431 -0.35 38.58 0.44
C THR A 431 1.13 38.84 0.72
N GLY A 432 1.69 39.84 0.03
CA GLY A 432 3.12 40.17 0.09
C GLY A 432 3.99 39.33 -0.84
N LEU A 433 5.25 39.73 -0.93
CA LEU A 433 6.29 39.05 -1.70
C LEU A 433 7.38 38.56 -0.75
N LEU A 434 7.81 37.31 -0.95
CA LEU A 434 9.02 36.78 -0.30
C LEU A 434 10.23 37.46 -0.93
N THR A 435 11.00 38.16 -0.12
CA THR A 435 12.27 38.78 -0.49
C THR A 435 13.40 37.96 0.13
N ASP A 436 14.21 37.33 -0.73
CA ASP A 436 15.41 36.60 -0.30
C ASP A 436 16.61 37.54 -0.35
N ASN A 437 17.15 37.90 0.82
CA ASN A 437 18.49 38.45 0.93
C ASN A 437 19.43 37.35 1.41
N LEU A 438 20.73 37.45 1.08
CA LEU A 438 21.78 36.45 1.34
C LEU A 438 21.94 35.99 2.81
N ARG A 439 21.16 36.51 3.77
CA ARG A 439 21.23 36.16 5.19
C ARG A 439 19.90 35.87 5.88
N GLU A 440 18.76 36.44 5.45
CA GLU A 440 17.44 36.24 6.09
C GLU A 440 16.31 36.34 5.04
N SER A 441 15.39 35.36 5.03
CA SER A 441 14.20 35.36 4.17
C SER A 441 13.07 36.11 4.86
N ARG A 442 12.47 37.09 4.17
CA ARG A 442 11.46 37.99 4.74
C ARG A 442 10.25 38.10 3.81
N ILE A 443 9.05 38.29 4.35
CA ILE A 443 7.85 38.57 3.54
C ILE A 443 7.46 40.04 3.71
N LEU A 444 7.24 40.75 2.61
CA LEU A 444 6.89 42.18 2.61
C LEU A 444 5.56 42.43 1.90
N ALA A 445 4.63 43.10 2.57
CA ALA A 445 3.42 43.66 1.98
C ALA A 445 3.42 45.18 2.09
N GLU A 446 2.89 45.85 1.08
CA GLU A 446 2.87 47.32 0.98
C GLU A 446 1.65 47.73 0.16
N ALA A 447 0.91 48.71 0.66
CA ALA A 447 -0.21 49.32 -0.04
C ALA A 447 0.29 50.41 -1.00
N PRO A 448 -0.32 50.55 -2.19
CA PRO A 448 -1.48 49.83 -2.70
C PRO A 448 -1.13 48.52 -3.43
N ILE A 449 0.14 48.12 -3.49
CA ILE A 449 0.64 47.00 -4.30
C ILE A 449 0.00 45.66 -3.86
N HIS A 450 -0.07 45.43 -2.55
CA HIS A 450 -0.54 44.20 -1.94
C HIS A 450 -1.92 44.38 -1.30
N LYS A 451 -2.78 43.37 -1.48
CA LYS A 451 -4.14 43.38 -0.89
C LYS A 451 -4.10 42.99 0.59
N LYS A 452 -5.13 43.35 1.34
CA LYS A 452 -5.33 42.83 2.71
C LYS A 452 -5.37 41.29 2.72
N GLY A 453 -4.75 40.66 3.72
CA GLY A 453 -4.69 39.20 3.81
C GLY A 453 -3.58 38.69 4.73
N PHE A 454 -3.38 37.38 4.77
CA PHE A 454 -2.34 36.75 5.58
C PHE A 454 -0.93 36.98 5.02
N LEU A 455 -0.08 37.62 5.82
CA LEU A 455 1.35 37.76 5.57
C LEU A 455 2.12 36.53 6.07
N GLY A 456 1.57 35.79 7.03
CA GLY A 456 2.07 34.50 7.49
C GLY A 456 0.99 33.73 8.25
N ASN A 457 0.73 32.47 7.86
CA ASN A 457 -0.15 31.54 8.57
C ASN A 457 0.23 30.06 8.27
N SER A 458 -0.61 29.11 8.67
CA SER A 458 -0.47 27.67 8.37
C SER A 458 0.76 26.98 8.99
N PHE A 459 1.36 27.58 10.03
CA PHE A 459 2.39 26.93 10.84
C PHE A 459 1.80 26.56 12.20
N TYR A 460 1.87 25.28 12.58
CA TYR A 460 1.25 24.79 13.81
C TYR A 460 2.30 24.27 14.78
N GLN A 461 2.14 24.62 16.05
CA GLN A 461 3.05 24.27 17.14
C GLN A 461 2.24 23.80 18.35
N TYR A 462 2.54 22.62 18.89
CA TYR A 462 1.99 22.22 20.17
C TYR A 462 2.67 22.98 21.31
N LEU A 463 1.87 23.62 22.15
CA LEU A 463 2.27 24.29 23.38
C LEU A 463 1.71 23.52 24.58
N ILE A 464 2.51 23.35 25.63
CA ILE A 464 2.10 22.70 26.87
C ILE A 464 1.38 23.72 27.79
N PRO A 465 0.75 23.30 28.90
CA PRO A 465 0.19 24.26 29.86
C PRO A 465 1.29 25.15 30.46
N GLY A 466 1.09 26.47 30.45
CA GLY A 466 2.06 27.43 30.94
C GLY A 466 1.82 28.86 30.44
N GLU A 467 2.69 29.76 30.88
CA GLU A 467 2.74 31.15 30.46
C GLU A 467 3.79 31.31 29.35
N TYR A 468 3.38 31.89 28.23
CA TYR A 468 4.21 32.07 27.05
C TYR A 468 4.32 33.53 26.64
N GLU A 469 5.51 33.87 26.15
CA GLU A 469 5.81 35.10 25.44
C GLU A 469 6.00 34.77 23.95
N VAL A 470 5.12 35.29 23.08
CA VAL A 470 5.20 35.11 21.63
C VAL A 470 5.64 36.43 20.99
N LYS A 471 6.89 36.46 20.53
CA LYS A 471 7.50 37.64 19.91
C LYS A 471 7.41 37.57 18.41
N TYR A 472 6.88 38.61 17.80
CA TYR A 472 6.80 38.80 16.36
C TYR A 472 7.80 39.87 15.94
N TYR A 473 8.77 39.49 15.10
CA TYR A 473 9.76 40.40 14.53
C TYR A 473 9.23 40.91 13.18
N ILE A 474 8.85 42.18 13.16
CA ILE A 474 8.15 42.82 12.05
C ILE A 474 8.78 44.17 11.70
N GLU A 475 8.29 44.83 10.67
CA GLU A 475 8.53 46.27 10.44
C GLU A 475 7.27 46.85 9.84
N ALA A 476 6.61 47.70 10.64
CA ALA A 476 5.43 48.40 10.21
C ALA A 476 5.79 49.87 9.91
N SER A 477 5.48 50.35 8.71
CA SER A 477 5.61 51.76 8.36
C SER A 477 4.36 52.27 7.66
N GLY A 478 4.03 53.54 7.87
CA GLY A 478 2.79 54.14 7.37
C GLY A 478 2.60 55.54 7.93
N THR A 479 1.44 56.14 7.65
CA THR A 479 1.11 57.50 8.07
C THR A 479 0.04 57.49 9.17
N GLY A 480 0.26 58.29 10.22
CA GLY A 480 -0.67 58.44 11.35
C GLY A 480 -0.84 57.18 12.22
N ASN A 481 -1.97 57.05 12.92
CA ASN A 481 -2.28 55.93 13.81
C ASN A 481 -3.10 54.82 13.12
N MET A 482 -2.89 54.60 11.81
CA MET A 482 -3.63 53.57 11.08
C MET A 482 -3.12 52.18 11.43
N VAL A 483 -4.04 51.22 11.61
CA VAL A 483 -3.68 49.81 11.80
C VAL A 483 -3.08 49.27 10.50
N ILE A 484 -1.80 48.90 10.58
CA ILE A 484 -1.00 48.33 9.47
C ILE A 484 -1.31 46.84 9.31
N GLY A 485 -1.55 46.14 10.41
CA GLY A 485 -1.84 44.72 10.42
C GLY A 485 -2.35 44.23 11.77
N LYS A 486 -2.50 42.91 11.90
CA LYS A 486 -2.89 42.24 13.14
C LYS A 486 -2.03 41.01 13.35
N LEU A 487 -1.73 40.74 14.61
CA LEU A 487 -1.08 39.52 15.07
C LEU A 487 -2.08 38.75 15.92
N ASP A 488 -2.22 37.46 15.67
CA ASP A 488 -2.97 36.59 16.55
C ASP A 488 -2.23 35.28 16.79
N LEU A 489 -2.53 34.68 17.94
CA LEU A 489 -2.24 33.28 18.23
C LEU A 489 -3.58 32.59 18.39
N VAL A 490 -3.84 31.62 17.53
CA VAL A 490 -5.14 30.92 17.51
C VAL A 490 -4.95 29.44 17.79
N SER A 491 -6.04 28.76 18.14
CA SER A 491 -6.10 27.31 18.26
C SER A 491 -7.34 26.73 17.58
N ASN A 492 -7.52 25.41 17.63
CA ASN A 492 -8.70 24.72 17.10
C ASN A 492 -8.95 25.06 15.62
N SER A 493 -7.87 25.02 14.82
CA SER A 493 -7.86 25.40 13.40
C SER A 493 -8.35 26.83 13.12
N GLY A 494 -8.08 27.75 14.06
CA GLY A 494 -8.43 29.16 13.93
C GLY A 494 -9.81 29.56 14.43
N LYS A 495 -10.50 28.67 15.16
CA LYS A 495 -11.80 28.99 15.77
C LYS A 495 -11.64 29.80 17.06
N ASP A 496 -10.58 29.51 17.81
CA ASP A 496 -10.38 30.08 19.14
C ASP A 496 -9.17 31.02 19.10
N VAL A 497 -9.41 32.33 19.20
CA VAL A 497 -8.34 33.34 19.29
C VAL A 497 -7.86 33.39 20.74
N LEU A 498 -6.61 32.98 20.97
CA LEU A 498 -6.02 32.92 22.31
C LEU A 498 -5.57 34.31 22.77
N VAL A 499 -4.93 35.06 21.87
CA VAL A 499 -4.48 36.44 22.08
C VAL A 499 -4.36 37.13 20.72
N GLN A 500 -4.64 38.44 20.66
CA GLN A 500 -4.53 39.25 19.45
C GLN A 500 -4.08 40.67 19.79
N GLN A 501 -3.31 41.28 18.89
CA GLN A 501 -2.92 42.69 18.96
C GLN A 501 -2.89 43.32 17.57
N ASP A 502 -3.27 44.60 17.50
CA ASP A 502 -3.14 45.41 16.28
C ASP A 502 -1.71 45.97 16.14
N ILE A 503 -1.24 46.10 14.90
CA ILE A 503 0.09 46.61 14.55
C ILE A 503 -0.01 48.06 14.07
N PHE A 504 0.86 48.93 14.57
CA PHE A 504 0.92 50.35 14.23
C PHE A 504 2.25 50.74 13.58
N PRO A 505 2.33 51.89 12.88
CA PRO A 505 3.57 52.38 12.30
C PRO A 505 4.65 52.57 13.36
N GLY A 506 5.87 52.08 13.09
CA GLY A 506 7.00 52.09 14.01
C GLY A 506 7.22 50.77 14.77
N ASP A 507 6.26 49.86 14.76
CA ASP A 507 6.41 48.56 15.41
C ASP A 507 7.49 47.71 14.71
N THR A 508 8.46 47.25 15.49
CA THR A 508 9.55 46.38 15.03
C THR A 508 9.60 45.03 15.77
N GLU A 509 9.13 45.01 17.01
CA GLU A 509 8.93 43.81 17.81
C GLU A 509 7.60 43.95 18.55
N VAL A 510 6.72 42.97 18.43
CA VAL A 510 5.45 42.92 19.17
C VAL A 510 5.36 41.61 19.93
N THR A 511 5.04 41.70 21.22
CA THR A 511 5.01 40.57 22.14
C THR A 511 3.58 40.29 22.60
N LEU A 512 3.10 39.08 22.35
CA LEU A 512 1.84 38.57 22.88
C LEU A 512 2.10 37.65 24.07
N ASN A 513 1.50 37.95 25.21
CA ASN A 513 1.53 37.06 26.37
C ASN A 513 0.27 36.19 26.38
N VAL A 514 0.44 34.88 26.57
CA VAL A 514 -0.68 33.93 26.61
C VAL A 514 -0.49 32.93 27.75
N VAL A 515 -1.58 32.62 28.45
CA VAL A 515 -1.62 31.59 29.48
C VAL A 515 -2.45 30.43 28.97
N LEU A 516 -1.88 29.23 29.01
CA LEU A 516 -2.53 28.00 28.56
C LEU A 516 -2.73 27.06 29.74
N ASP A 517 -3.93 26.51 29.85
CA ASP A 517 -4.36 25.56 30.89
C ASP A 517 -4.21 24.09 30.44
N LYS A 518 -4.18 23.85 29.13
CA LYS A 518 -4.06 22.54 28.50
C LYS A 518 -3.09 22.56 27.33
N ILE A 519 -2.63 21.36 26.92
CA ILE A 519 -1.86 21.21 25.69
C ILE A 519 -2.70 21.75 24.52
N THR A 520 -2.15 22.72 23.80
CA THR A 520 -2.86 23.46 22.76
C THR A 520 -2.07 23.43 21.46
N LEU A 521 -2.70 23.02 20.36
CA LEU A 521 -2.14 23.20 19.02
C LEU A 521 -2.37 24.65 18.60
N ALA A 522 -1.34 25.47 18.73
CA ALA A 522 -1.38 26.89 18.43
C ALA A 522 -0.88 27.17 17.01
N GLU A 523 -1.49 28.17 16.37
CA GLU A 523 -1.09 28.70 15.08
C GLU A 523 -0.88 30.22 15.24
N PRO A 524 0.36 30.71 15.20
CA PRO A 524 0.59 32.15 15.13
C PRO A 524 0.28 32.65 13.72
N ARG A 525 -0.40 33.78 13.59
CA ARG A 525 -0.70 34.39 12.29
C ARG A 525 -0.40 35.88 12.28
N ILE A 526 -0.14 36.36 11.08
CA ILE A 526 0.14 37.76 10.77
C ILE A 526 -0.76 38.17 9.61
N HIS A 527 -1.53 39.23 9.81
CA HIS A 527 -2.48 39.75 8.85
C HIS A 527 -2.10 41.17 8.45
N PHE A 528 -2.00 41.44 7.15
CA PHE A 528 -1.82 42.78 6.62
C PHE A 528 -3.19 43.43 6.39
N SER A 529 -3.37 44.66 6.89
CA SER A 529 -4.66 45.38 6.83
C SER A 529 -4.90 46.09 5.50
N GLY A 530 -3.89 46.18 4.63
CA GLY A 530 -3.96 46.94 3.38
C GLY A 530 -3.59 48.42 3.51
N ASN A 531 -2.95 48.81 4.63
CA ASN A 531 -2.50 50.17 4.90
C ASN A 531 -0.98 50.17 5.15
N GLY A 532 -0.27 51.15 4.58
CA GLY A 532 1.18 51.29 4.76
C GLY A 532 1.96 50.05 4.28
N ARG A 533 3.04 49.72 4.99
CA ARG A 533 3.97 48.63 4.69
C ARG A 533 4.20 47.78 5.93
N LEU A 534 4.14 46.46 5.76
CA LEU A 534 4.37 45.47 6.79
C LEU A 534 5.37 44.42 6.29
N GLY A 535 6.53 44.37 6.94
CA GLY A 535 7.49 43.28 6.77
C GLY A 535 7.42 42.28 7.91
N PHE A 536 7.60 41.00 7.61
CA PHE A 536 7.65 39.90 8.58
C PHE A 536 8.93 39.09 8.41
N ASP A 537 9.72 38.96 9.48
CA ASP A 537 10.95 38.15 9.52
C ASP A 537 10.74 36.80 10.21
N ARG A 538 10.45 36.80 11.52
CA ARG A 538 10.32 35.57 12.31
C ARG A 538 9.41 35.72 13.53
N ILE A 539 9.04 34.58 14.09
CA ILE A 539 8.29 34.46 15.35
C ILE A 539 9.12 33.63 16.32
N GLU A 540 9.22 34.09 17.56
CA GLU A 540 9.83 33.32 18.65
C GLU A 540 8.79 33.05 19.74
N ILE A 541 8.70 31.82 20.20
CA ILE A 541 7.80 31.42 21.28
C ILE A 541 8.65 30.97 22.47
N HIS A 542 8.49 31.65 23.61
CA HIS A 542 9.23 31.40 24.83
C HIS A 542 8.27 30.98 25.93
N LEU A 543 8.46 29.80 26.51
CA LEU A 543 7.81 29.38 27.74
C LEU A 543 8.48 30.11 28.91
N ILE A 544 7.74 31.03 29.54
CA ILE A 544 8.19 31.83 30.68
C ILE A 544 8.05 31.03 31.97
N LYS A 545 6.90 30.39 32.15
CA LYS A 545 6.60 29.59 33.34
C LYS A 545 5.77 28.37 32.97
N SER A 546 6.24 27.19 33.34
CA SER A 546 5.45 25.97 33.23
C SER A 546 4.45 25.91 34.40
N ASN A 547 3.19 25.54 34.13
CA ASN A 547 2.19 25.31 35.18
C ASN A 547 2.36 23.96 35.90
N VAL A 548 3.53 23.33 35.73
CA VAL A 548 3.80 21.95 36.11
C VAL A 548 5.00 21.97 37.03
N GLU A 549 4.79 21.53 38.28
CA GLU A 549 5.86 21.27 39.26
C GLU A 549 6.65 20.02 38.85
N HIS A 550 7.40 20.11 37.76
CA HIS A 550 8.53 19.23 37.56
C HIS A 550 9.77 20.10 37.66
N THR A 551 10.42 20.03 38.83
CA THR A 551 11.81 20.43 39.00
C THR A 551 12.61 19.83 37.85
N TYR A 552 13.06 20.70 36.95
CA TYR A 552 13.93 20.38 35.82
C TYR A 552 15.27 19.83 36.27
#